data_AF-A0A9D1U6I2-F1
#
_entry.id   AF-A0A9D1U6I2-F1
#
_cell.length_a   1.000
_cell.length_b   1.000
_cell.length_c   1.000
_cell.angle_alpha   90.00
_cell.angle_beta   90.00
_cell.angle_gamma   90.00
#
_symmetry.space_group_name_H-M   'P 1'
#
loop_
_entity.id
_entity.type
_entity.pdbx_description
1 polymer ?
#
loop_
_entity_poly.entity_id
_entity_poly.type
_entity_poly.pdbx_seq_one_letter_code
_entity_poly.pdbx_strand_id
1 'polypeptide(L)'
;MQNILRKAAVGVAAAAAVAAAVMRIAFTPRMQEAGGPLYLSYVVIAMMAAAFVAVFVLVFLGRGRAPQVQELSPVSRLPLAVSLLLAGGFLAGTSAYDGWRWLVEQRTPPPNDRVISSLDAGTLFLTLAFGFLGGIFLLWLGVGLARGPVRRTARMALAALAPVAWMWFRLVRYELSYASAVRVSQSFYDFVMLIFTLLFLFSFARYISGTGERKPPEKSGRMLLVYALCAAVMSLSGPVTAFAMAVSGQTAAFNACRMAGLTDFGMGILALSTALTLAFAHPVPAAEVPPEEAAAMNAPAQAVPTAEDILREMRGDPRD
;
A
#
# COMPACT_ATOMS: atom_id res chain seq x y z
N MET A 1 -2.51 -14.22 26.55
CA MET A 1 -1.64 -14.68 25.43
C MET A 1 -2.10 -14.25 24.03
N GLN A 2 -3.39 -14.08 23.75
CA GLN A 2 -3.89 -14.07 22.34
C GLN A 2 -3.80 -12.72 21.61
N ASN A 3 -3.94 -11.57 22.30
CA ASN A 3 -3.61 -10.25 21.73
C ASN A 3 -2.09 -10.04 21.51
N ILE A 4 -1.26 -10.89 22.11
CA ILE A 4 0.21 -10.82 22.00
C ILE A 4 0.65 -11.30 20.61
N LEU A 5 -0.04 -12.29 20.01
CA LEU A 5 0.35 -12.86 18.73
C LEU A 5 0.26 -11.86 17.56
N ARG A 6 -0.78 -11.01 17.52
CA ARG A 6 -0.89 -9.95 16.50
C ARG A 6 0.17 -8.88 16.67
N LYS A 7 0.46 -8.49 17.91
CA LYS A 7 1.52 -7.54 18.23
C LYS A 7 2.90 -8.13 17.90
N ALA A 8 3.09 -9.42 18.13
CA ALA A 8 4.29 -10.15 17.72
C ALA A 8 4.44 -10.19 16.19
N ALA A 9 3.34 -10.32 15.43
CA ALA A 9 3.39 -10.24 13.97
C ALA A 9 3.92 -8.88 13.48
N VAL A 10 3.54 -7.78 14.16
CA VAL A 10 4.11 -6.45 13.89
C VAL A 10 5.60 -6.42 14.21
N GLY A 11 6.02 -6.99 15.34
CA GLY A 11 7.45 -7.10 15.70
C GLY A 11 8.26 -7.90 14.69
N VAL A 12 7.73 -9.05 14.22
CA VAL A 12 8.35 -9.87 13.18
C VAL A 12 8.47 -9.10 11.87
N ALA A 13 7.43 -8.40 11.45
CA ALA A 13 7.47 -7.57 10.25
C ALA A 13 8.49 -6.43 10.38
N ALA A 14 8.55 -5.74 11.51
CA ALA A 14 9.54 -4.69 11.73
C ALA A 14 10.99 -5.24 11.67
N ALA A 15 11.25 -6.36 12.35
CA ALA A 15 12.55 -7.02 12.30
C ALA A 15 12.90 -7.49 10.88
N ALA A 16 11.92 -8.06 10.16
CA ALA A 16 12.10 -8.49 8.78
C ALA A 16 12.37 -7.32 7.82
N ALA A 17 11.72 -6.16 8.01
CA ALA A 17 12.00 -4.96 7.22
C ALA A 17 13.43 -4.47 7.40
N VAL A 18 13.91 -4.42 8.66
CA VAL A 18 15.31 -4.05 8.97
C VAL A 18 16.28 -5.07 8.40
N ALA A 19 16.04 -6.37 8.64
CA ALA A 19 16.88 -7.44 8.11
C ALA A 19 16.92 -7.43 6.58
N ALA A 20 15.78 -7.26 5.91
CA ALA A 20 15.69 -7.14 4.46
C ALA A 20 16.51 -5.95 3.95
N ALA A 21 16.39 -4.78 4.58
CA ALA A 21 17.16 -3.60 4.19
C ALA A 21 18.68 -3.86 4.34
N VAL A 22 19.12 -4.36 5.51
CA VAL A 22 20.55 -4.63 5.77
C VAL A 22 21.10 -5.66 4.79
N MET A 23 20.42 -6.79 4.62
CA MET A 23 20.87 -7.84 3.71
C MET A 23 20.87 -7.37 2.26
N ARG A 24 19.90 -6.57 1.84
CA ARG A 24 19.88 -6.01 0.48
C ARG A 24 21.00 -4.99 0.29
N ILE A 25 21.29 -4.14 1.26
CA ILE A 25 22.43 -3.22 1.19
C ILE A 25 23.74 -4.01 1.06
N ALA A 26 23.89 -5.11 1.79
CA ALA A 26 25.10 -5.94 1.75
C ALA A 26 25.23 -6.78 0.46
N PHE A 27 24.12 -7.29 -0.09
CA PHE A 27 24.15 -8.28 -1.16
C PHE A 27 23.85 -7.72 -2.55
N THR A 28 23.01 -6.68 -2.69
CA THR A 28 22.66 -6.10 -4.00
C THR A 28 23.89 -5.71 -4.85
N PRO A 29 24.99 -5.19 -4.27
CA PRO A 29 26.22 -4.92 -5.02
C PRO A 29 26.77 -6.20 -5.68
N ARG A 30 26.82 -7.30 -4.92
CA ARG A 30 27.40 -8.59 -5.31
C ARG A 30 26.52 -9.34 -6.32
N MET A 31 25.24 -9.02 -6.40
CA MET A 31 24.32 -9.59 -7.40
C MET A 31 24.62 -9.11 -8.83
N GLN A 32 25.38 -8.03 -8.97
CA GLN A 32 25.76 -7.48 -10.29
C GLN A 32 26.95 -8.21 -10.92
N GLU A 33 27.66 -9.06 -10.17
CA GLU A 33 28.77 -9.86 -10.66
C GLU A 33 28.25 -11.07 -11.46
N ALA A 34 28.52 -11.09 -12.76
CA ALA A 34 28.09 -12.18 -13.63
C ALA A 34 28.75 -13.51 -13.22
N GLY A 35 27.95 -14.52 -12.89
CA GLY A 35 28.43 -15.87 -12.52
C GLY A 35 28.77 -16.05 -11.03
N GLY A 36 28.53 -15.06 -10.17
CA GLY A 36 28.71 -15.19 -8.73
C GLY A 36 27.64 -16.09 -8.07
N PRO A 37 27.94 -16.69 -6.91
CA PRO A 37 27.01 -17.58 -6.18
C PRO A 37 25.74 -16.86 -5.68
N LEU A 38 25.68 -15.53 -5.76
CA LEU A 38 24.58 -14.68 -5.30
C LEU A 38 23.80 -14.02 -6.44
N TYR A 39 23.90 -14.51 -7.68
CA TYR A 39 23.23 -13.93 -8.86
C TYR A 39 21.71 -13.73 -8.69
N LEU A 40 21.07 -14.58 -7.87
CA LEU A 40 19.76 -14.32 -7.28
C LEU A 40 19.92 -14.37 -5.75
N SER A 41 19.40 -13.37 -5.03
CA SER A 41 19.46 -13.35 -3.57
C SER A 41 18.48 -14.33 -2.93
N TYR A 42 18.65 -15.63 -3.21
CA TYR A 42 17.80 -16.69 -2.65
C TYR A 42 17.72 -16.61 -1.13
N VAL A 43 18.79 -16.14 -0.46
CA VAL A 43 18.83 -15.94 0.98
C VAL A 43 17.84 -14.84 1.42
N VAL A 44 17.83 -13.68 0.74
CA VAL A 44 16.87 -12.60 1.05
C VAL A 44 15.45 -13.05 0.73
N ILE A 45 15.23 -13.73 -0.40
CA ILE A 45 13.92 -14.24 -0.80
C ILE A 45 13.41 -15.25 0.23
N ALA A 46 14.24 -16.22 0.64
CA ALA A 46 13.87 -17.23 1.63
C ALA A 46 13.56 -16.61 3.00
N MET A 47 14.36 -15.64 3.45
CA MET A 47 14.11 -14.92 4.69
C MET A 47 12.78 -14.16 4.64
N MET A 48 12.49 -13.44 3.55
CA MET A 48 11.24 -12.71 3.39
C MET A 48 10.03 -13.66 3.30
N ALA A 49 10.14 -14.75 2.55
CA ALA A 49 9.11 -15.78 2.48
C ALA A 49 8.82 -16.37 3.87
N ALA A 50 9.86 -16.69 4.64
CA ALA A 50 9.71 -17.17 6.02
C ALA A 50 9.04 -16.12 6.92
N ALA A 51 9.42 -14.84 6.79
CA ALA A 51 8.78 -13.76 7.53
C ALA A 51 7.30 -13.59 7.16
N PHE A 52 6.94 -13.71 5.87
CA PHE A 52 5.54 -13.63 5.43
C PHE A 52 4.71 -14.81 5.93
N VAL A 53 5.27 -16.02 5.91
CA VAL A 53 4.63 -17.19 6.52
C VAL A 53 4.44 -16.99 8.02
N ALA A 54 5.45 -16.49 8.73
CA ALA A 54 5.36 -16.20 10.16
C ALA A 54 4.28 -15.14 10.46
N VAL A 55 4.25 -14.04 9.71
CA VAL A 55 3.21 -13.00 9.82
C VAL A 55 1.83 -13.60 9.58
N PHE A 56 1.66 -14.37 8.50
CA PHE A 56 0.39 -15.01 8.17
C PHE A 56 -0.08 -15.93 9.31
N VAL A 57 0.79 -16.82 9.79
CA VAL A 57 0.51 -17.75 10.89
C VAL A 57 0.14 -17.01 12.17
N LEU A 58 0.92 -16.00 12.57
CA LEU A 58 0.68 -15.22 13.80
C LEU A 58 -0.63 -14.43 13.74
N VAL A 59 -0.96 -13.83 12.59
CA VAL A 59 -2.21 -13.07 12.42
C VAL A 59 -3.43 -14.00 12.44
N PHE A 60 -3.35 -15.17 11.82
CA PHE A 60 -4.46 -16.12 11.75
C PHE A 60 -4.69 -16.90 13.05
N LEU A 61 -3.61 -17.23 13.78
CA LEU A 61 -3.69 -17.82 15.12
C LEU A 61 -4.19 -16.82 16.17
N GLY A 62 -3.95 -15.52 15.97
CA GLY A 62 -4.47 -14.46 16.83
C GLY A 62 -6.00 -14.29 16.73
N ARG A 63 -6.71 -14.54 17.83
CA ARG A 63 -8.16 -14.25 17.95
C ARG A 63 -8.42 -12.77 18.23
N GLY A 64 -9.55 -12.26 17.72
CA GLY A 64 -10.00 -10.87 17.90
C GLY A 64 -10.60 -10.26 16.62
N ARG A 65 -11.52 -9.31 16.77
CA ARG A 65 -12.00 -8.49 15.64
C ARG A 65 -11.00 -7.37 15.38
N ALA A 66 -10.72 -7.09 14.11
CA ALA A 66 -9.98 -5.88 13.78
C ALA A 66 -10.94 -4.69 13.94
N PRO A 67 -10.57 -3.64 14.69
CA PRO A 67 -11.46 -2.50 14.90
C PRO A 67 -11.74 -1.84 13.55
N GLN A 68 -12.97 -1.39 13.35
CA GLN A 68 -13.27 -0.56 12.18
C GLN A 68 -12.79 0.87 12.42
N VAL A 69 -12.44 1.59 11.36
CA VAL A 69 -11.94 2.97 11.46
C VAL A 69 -12.87 3.89 12.28
N GLN A 70 -14.18 3.66 12.16
CA GLN A 70 -15.22 4.45 12.84
C GLN A 70 -15.27 4.18 14.35
N GLU A 71 -14.87 2.98 14.78
CA GLU A 71 -14.86 2.55 16.19
C GLU A 71 -13.63 3.11 16.95
N LEU A 72 -12.65 3.68 16.24
CA LEU A 72 -11.40 4.17 16.81
C LEU A 72 -11.57 5.52 17.50
N SER A 73 -10.83 5.77 18.58
CA SER A 73 -10.75 7.11 19.19
C SER A 73 -10.06 8.11 18.25
N PRO A 74 -10.34 9.42 18.35
CA PRO A 74 -9.69 10.45 17.54
C PRO A 74 -8.15 10.38 17.58
N VAL A 75 -7.59 10.14 18.78
CA VAL A 75 -6.13 9.98 18.98
C VAL A 75 -5.59 8.76 18.22
N SER A 76 -6.34 7.66 18.20
CA SER A 76 -5.93 6.42 17.50
C SER A 76 -6.03 6.52 15.98
N ARG A 77 -6.84 7.46 15.46
CA ARG A 77 -6.98 7.73 14.02
C ARG A 77 -5.84 8.60 13.47
N LEU A 78 -5.20 9.40 14.33
CA LEU A 78 -4.22 10.40 13.93
C LEU A 78 -2.98 9.82 13.21
N PRO A 79 -2.35 8.71 13.66
CA PRO A 79 -1.21 8.13 12.94
C PRO A 79 -1.59 7.68 11.52
N LEU A 80 -2.78 7.11 11.36
CA LEU A 80 -3.31 6.71 10.06
C LEU A 80 -3.57 7.94 9.18
N ALA A 81 -4.22 8.98 9.73
CA ALA A 81 -4.49 10.22 9.04
C ALA A 81 -3.20 10.91 8.53
N VAL A 82 -2.19 11.04 9.40
CA VAL A 82 -0.89 11.63 9.03
C VAL A 82 -0.20 10.80 7.95
N SER A 83 -0.22 9.46 8.07
CA SER A 83 0.38 8.60 7.05
C SER A 83 -0.34 8.67 5.70
N LEU A 84 -1.66 8.88 5.69
CA LEU A 84 -2.45 9.13 4.48
C LEU A 84 -2.04 10.45 3.82
N LEU A 85 -1.85 11.50 4.62
CA LEU A 85 -1.39 12.79 4.11
C LEU A 85 0.02 12.68 3.49
N LEU A 86 0.94 11.99 4.16
CA LEU A 86 2.30 11.79 3.66
C LEU A 86 2.31 10.93 2.38
N ALA A 87 1.64 9.78 2.39
CA ALA A 87 1.56 8.90 1.22
C ALA A 87 0.86 9.59 0.04
N GLY A 88 -0.22 10.33 0.31
CA GLY A 88 -0.94 11.11 -0.70
C GLY A 88 -0.10 12.24 -1.29
N GLY A 89 0.63 12.97 -0.44
CA GLY A 89 1.54 14.03 -0.86
C GLY A 89 2.69 13.52 -1.72
N PHE A 90 3.36 12.43 -1.32
CA PHE A 90 4.39 11.80 -2.14
C PHE A 90 3.83 11.28 -3.45
N LEU A 91 2.68 10.60 -3.44
CA LEU A 91 2.07 10.07 -4.64
C LEU A 91 1.66 11.17 -5.63
N ALA A 92 0.96 12.21 -5.18
CA ALA A 92 0.55 13.31 -6.04
C ALA A 92 1.76 14.11 -6.53
N GLY A 93 2.71 14.43 -5.64
CA GLY A 93 3.89 15.21 -5.96
C GLY A 93 4.81 14.51 -6.95
N THR A 94 5.10 13.22 -6.74
CA THR A 94 5.91 12.43 -7.68
C THR A 94 5.21 12.24 -9.02
N SER A 95 3.90 11.98 -9.04
CA SER A 95 3.15 11.85 -10.29
C SER A 95 3.13 13.15 -11.10
N ALA A 96 2.99 14.30 -10.43
CA ALA A 96 3.06 15.61 -11.08
C ALA A 96 4.48 15.91 -11.60
N TYR A 97 5.51 15.61 -10.81
CA TYR A 97 6.90 15.79 -11.19
C TYR A 97 7.29 14.91 -12.38
N ASP A 98 6.93 13.63 -12.36
CA ASP A 98 7.20 12.69 -13.44
C ASP A 98 6.42 13.06 -14.71
N GLY A 99 5.19 13.56 -14.57
CA GLY A 99 4.42 14.12 -15.68
C GLY A 99 5.09 15.35 -16.29
N TRP A 100 5.57 16.28 -15.47
CA TRP A 100 6.35 17.43 -15.93
C TRP A 100 7.61 17.00 -16.68
N ARG A 101 8.39 16.08 -16.12
CA ARG A 101 9.62 15.57 -16.76
C ARG A 101 9.34 14.86 -18.07
N TRP A 102 8.24 14.12 -18.15
CA TRP A 102 7.87 13.48 -19.40
C TRP A 102 7.52 14.50 -20.47
N LEU A 103 6.74 15.53 -20.13
CA LEU A 103 6.33 16.59 -21.06
C LEU A 103 7.49 17.48 -21.52
N VAL A 104 8.40 17.85 -20.61
CA VAL A 104 9.44 18.85 -20.85
C VAL A 104 10.79 18.22 -21.22
N GLU A 105 11.21 17.19 -20.48
CA GLU A 105 12.54 16.56 -20.67
C GLU A 105 12.48 15.33 -21.58
N GLN A 106 11.28 14.86 -21.97
CA GLN A 106 11.08 13.59 -22.68
C GLN A 106 11.71 12.40 -21.94
N ARG A 107 11.79 12.51 -20.60
CA ARG A 107 12.30 11.48 -19.70
C ARG A 107 11.15 10.88 -18.92
N THR A 108 11.06 9.55 -18.95
CA THR A 108 10.01 8.83 -18.23
C THR A 108 10.54 8.29 -16.90
N PRO A 109 9.68 8.14 -15.88
CA PRO A 109 10.08 7.47 -14.66
C PRO A 109 10.41 6.01 -14.93
N PRO A 110 11.20 5.35 -14.05
CA PRO A 110 11.48 3.92 -14.11
C PRO A 110 10.20 3.11 -14.41
N PRO A 111 10.30 2.03 -15.19
CA PRO A 111 11.52 1.24 -15.43
C PRO A 111 12.44 1.73 -16.55
N ASN A 112 11.89 2.38 -17.58
CA ASN A 112 12.65 2.88 -18.74
C ASN A 112 12.72 4.40 -18.74
N ASP A 113 13.81 4.96 -19.25
CA ASP A 113 14.04 6.41 -19.29
C ASP A 113 13.36 7.09 -20.49
N ARG A 114 12.83 6.29 -21.44
CA ARG A 114 12.06 6.73 -22.60
C ARG A 114 10.91 5.77 -22.89
N VAL A 115 9.91 6.26 -23.61
CA VAL A 115 8.78 5.47 -24.11
C VAL A 115 9.26 4.44 -25.14
N ILE A 116 8.94 3.16 -24.93
CA ILE A 116 9.33 2.08 -25.85
C ILE A 116 8.24 1.78 -26.88
N SER A 117 6.97 1.96 -26.52
CA SER A 117 5.82 1.66 -27.38
C SER A 117 4.62 2.55 -27.05
N SER A 118 3.62 2.59 -27.94
CA SER A 118 2.36 3.29 -27.67
C SER A 118 1.60 2.73 -26.46
N LEU A 119 1.74 1.42 -26.19
CA LEU A 119 1.16 0.78 -25.01
C LEU A 119 1.89 1.22 -23.72
N ASP A 120 3.22 1.35 -23.76
CA ASP A 120 4.00 1.92 -22.65
C ASP A 120 3.62 3.40 -22.41
N ALA A 121 3.44 4.20 -23.46
CA ALA A 121 2.98 5.58 -23.34
C ALA A 121 1.59 5.68 -22.69
N GLY A 122 0.65 4.84 -23.13
CA GLY A 122 -0.71 4.81 -22.59
C GLY A 122 -0.74 4.37 -21.12
N THR A 123 0.02 3.33 -20.79
CA THR A 123 0.12 2.86 -19.39
C THR A 123 0.82 3.86 -18.50
N LEU A 124 1.88 4.55 -18.98
CA LEU A 124 2.51 5.67 -18.28
C LEU A 124 1.51 6.79 -17.99
N PHE A 125 0.76 7.24 -19.00
CA PHE A 125 -0.26 8.28 -18.82
C PHE A 125 -1.27 7.89 -17.73
N LEU A 126 -1.78 6.66 -17.77
CA LEU A 126 -2.74 6.16 -16.79
C LEU A 126 -2.11 6.02 -15.39
N THR A 127 -0.85 5.58 -15.30
CA THR A 127 -0.10 5.59 -14.03
C THR A 127 -0.02 7.00 -13.47
N LEU A 128 0.35 8.01 -14.26
CA LEU A 128 0.47 9.39 -13.77
C LEU A 128 -0.88 9.98 -13.38
N ALA A 129 -1.92 9.78 -14.19
CA ALA A 129 -3.26 10.28 -13.94
C ALA A 129 -3.87 9.70 -12.66
N PHE A 130 -3.86 8.36 -12.53
CA PHE A 130 -4.36 7.70 -11.33
C PHE A 130 -3.44 7.91 -10.12
N GLY A 131 -2.14 8.12 -10.33
CA GLY A 131 -1.23 8.51 -9.27
C GLY A 131 -1.61 9.87 -8.70
N PHE A 132 -1.79 10.88 -9.54
CA PHE A 132 -2.23 12.20 -9.09
C PHE A 132 -3.60 12.18 -8.40
N LEU A 133 -4.61 11.56 -9.03
CA LEU A 133 -5.95 11.43 -8.46
C LEU A 133 -5.96 10.61 -7.15
N GLY A 134 -5.22 9.50 -7.12
CA GLY A 134 -5.06 8.67 -5.94
C GLY A 134 -4.37 9.43 -4.80
N GLY A 135 -3.36 10.24 -5.11
CA GLY A 135 -2.68 11.10 -4.13
C GLY A 135 -3.62 12.14 -3.53
N ILE A 136 -4.40 12.83 -4.37
CA ILE A 136 -5.45 13.77 -3.91
C ILE A 136 -6.47 13.06 -3.03
N PHE A 137 -6.92 11.87 -3.43
CA PHE A 137 -7.86 11.08 -2.63
C PHE A 137 -7.30 10.74 -1.25
N LEU A 138 -6.05 10.28 -1.16
CA LEU A 138 -5.40 9.96 0.12
C LEU A 138 -5.24 11.21 0.99
N LEU A 139 -4.91 12.36 0.40
CA LEU A 139 -4.85 13.65 1.12
C LEU A 139 -6.23 14.01 1.69
N TRP A 140 -7.27 13.97 0.86
CA TRP A 140 -8.64 14.24 1.26
C TRP A 140 -9.11 13.30 2.38
N LEU A 141 -8.81 12.00 2.25
CA LEU A 141 -9.14 11.00 3.26
C LEU A 141 -8.38 11.24 4.56
N GLY A 142 -7.10 11.60 4.51
CA GLY A 142 -6.28 11.95 5.67
C GLY A 142 -6.84 13.13 6.45
N VAL A 143 -7.22 14.21 5.74
CA VAL A 143 -7.89 15.38 6.37
C VAL A 143 -9.25 14.98 6.94
N GLY A 144 -10.05 14.22 6.20
CA GLY A 144 -11.36 13.75 6.65
C GLY A 144 -11.25 12.94 7.94
N LEU A 145 -10.27 12.03 8.01
CA LEU A 145 -10.06 11.18 9.16
C LEU A 145 -9.53 11.92 10.39
N ALA A 146 -8.74 12.97 10.18
CA ALA A 146 -8.28 13.84 11.26
C ALA A 146 -9.42 14.70 11.86
N ARG A 147 -10.44 15.04 11.05
CA ARG A 147 -11.56 15.89 11.47
C ARG A 147 -12.71 15.13 12.11
N GLY A 148 -12.92 13.86 11.78
CA GLY A 148 -14.05 13.09 12.32
C GLY A 148 -14.28 11.75 11.62
N PRO A 149 -15.40 11.07 11.91
CA PRO A 149 -15.76 9.84 11.23
C PRO A 149 -16.10 10.10 9.76
N VAL A 150 -15.48 9.33 8.87
CA VAL A 150 -15.70 9.45 7.42
C VAL A 150 -16.94 8.64 7.01
N ARG A 151 -17.88 9.29 6.33
CA ARG A 151 -19.09 8.66 5.82
C ARG A 151 -18.77 7.71 4.65
N ARG A 152 -19.27 6.49 4.72
CA ARG A 152 -19.18 5.51 3.63
C ARG A 152 -20.22 5.81 2.57
N THR A 153 -19.79 6.12 1.36
CA THR A 153 -20.66 6.39 0.20
C THR A 153 -20.15 5.62 -1.02
N ALA A 154 -21.01 5.38 -2.01
CA ALA A 154 -20.64 4.76 -3.27
C ALA A 154 -19.49 5.51 -3.98
N ARG A 155 -19.54 6.84 -3.96
CA ARG A 155 -18.49 7.71 -4.51
C ARG A 155 -17.15 7.51 -3.82
N MET A 156 -17.16 7.33 -2.49
CA MET A 156 -15.93 7.04 -1.74
C MET A 156 -15.35 5.68 -2.12
N ALA A 157 -16.19 4.66 -2.35
CA ALA A 157 -15.73 3.35 -2.79
C ALA A 157 -15.03 3.42 -4.16
N LEU A 158 -15.58 4.19 -5.10
CA LEU A 158 -14.96 4.40 -6.42
C LEU A 158 -13.67 5.21 -6.32
N ALA A 159 -13.67 6.30 -5.54
CA ALA A 159 -12.48 7.12 -5.33
C ALA A 159 -11.34 6.33 -4.66
N ALA A 160 -11.67 5.39 -3.76
CA ALA A 160 -10.71 4.50 -3.12
C ALA A 160 -10.00 3.54 -4.09
N LEU A 161 -10.55 3.32 -5.29
CA LEU A 161 -9.91 2.52 -6.32
C LEU A 161 -8.84 3.29 -7.09
N ALA A 162 -8.79 4.62 -7.02
CA ALA A 162 -7.77 5.42 -7.72
C ALA A 162 -6.32 5.01 -7.36
N PRO A 163 -5.92 4.89 -6.08
CA PRO A 163 -4.57 4.41 -5.74
C PRO A 163 -4.35 2.94 -6.14
N VAL A 164 -5.41 2.12 -6.19
CA VAL A 164 -5.32 0.72 -6.68
C VAL A 164 -5.01 0.70 -8.17
N ALA A 165 -5.74 1.51 -8.96
CA ALA A 165 -5.55 1.64 -10.39
C ALA A 165 -4.15 2.18 -10.73
N TRP A 166 -3.65 3.16 -9.97
CA TRP A 166 -2.28 3.65 -10.08
C TRP A 166 -1.26 2.51 -10.00
N MET A 167 -1.33 1.70 -8.93
CA MET A 167 -0.41 0.59 -8.72
C MET A 167 -0.58 -0.49 -9.79
N TRP A 168 -1.81 -0.75 -10.24
CA TRP A 168 -2.09 -1.72 -11.29
C TRP A 168 -1.46 -1.30 -12.63
N PHE A 169 -1.67 -0.08 -13.08
CA PHE A 169 -1.05 0.42 -14.32
C PHE A 169 0.48 0.47 -14.21
N ARG A 170 1.01 0.81 -13.03
CA ARG A 170 2.45 0.76 -12.77
C ARG A 170 3.01 -0.66 -12.90
N LEU A 171 2.29 -1.67 -12.42
CA LEU A 171 2.64 -3.08 -12.57
C LEU A 171 2.57 -3.53 -14.04
N VAL A 172 1.52 -3.15 -14.77
CA VAL A 172 1.41 -3.45 -16.22
C VAL A 172 2.57 -2.82 -17.00
N ARG A 173 2.91 -1.56 -16.68
CA ARG A 173 4.04 -0.87 -17.31
C ARG A 173 5.36 -1.55 -17.00
N TYR A 174 5.54 -2.08 -15.79
CA TYR A 174 6.69 -2.89 -15.43
C TYR A 174 6.81 -4.12 -16.32
N GLU A 175 5.73 -4.89 -16.49
CA GLU A 175 5.72 -6.09 -17.34
C GLU A 175 6.03 -5.77 -18.81
N LEU A 176 5.39 -4.76 -19.39
CA LEU A 176 5.64 -4.35 -20.78
C LEU A 176 7.11 -3.94 -21.02
N SER A 177 7.70 -3.31 -20.01
CA SER A 177 9.06 -2.80 -20.04
C SER A 177 10.12 -3.88 -19.81
N TYR A 178 9.84 -4.86 -18.96
CA TYR A 178 10.80 -5.93 -18.63
C TYR A 178 10.69 -7.13 -19.57
N ALA A 179 9.48 -7.46 -20.06
CA ALA A 179 9.30 -8.49 -21.09
C ALA A 179 10.04 -8.16 -22.40
N SER A 180 10.38 -6.89 -22.63
CA SER A 180 11.03 -6.41 -23.85
C SER A 180 12.55 -6.19 -23.74
N ALA A 181 13.17 -6.14 -22.54
CA ALA A 181 14.55 -5.65 -22.43
C ALA A 181 15.52 -6.32 -21.43
N VAL A 182 15.13 -6.98 -20.32
CA VAL A 182 16.11 -7.39 -19.29
C VAL A 182 15.72 -8.67 -18.53
N ARG A 183 16.74 -9.41 -18.04
CA ARG A 183 16.62 -10.61 -17.20
C ARG A 183 15.80 -10.31 -15.93
N VAL A 184 14.62 -10.94 -15.83
CA VAL A 184 13.68 -10.91 -14.68
C VAL A 184 14.37 -11.14 -13.32
N SER A 185 15.53 -11.80 -13.32
CA SER A 185 16.33 -12.08 -12.13
C SER A 185 16.80 -10.85 -11.35
N GLN A 186 16.95 -9.68 -11.99
CA GLN A 186 17.55 -8.51 -11.36
C GLN A 186 16.57 -7.64 -10.54
N SER A 187 15.26 -7.69 -10.81
CA SER A 187 14.27 -6.83 -10.12
C SER A 187 13.08 -7.59 -9.54
N PHE A 188 13.23 -8.91 -9.29
CA PHE A 188 12.19 -9.75 -8.67
C PHE A 188 11.63 -9.15 -7.36
N TYR A 189 12.49 -8.55 -6.55
CA TYR A 189 12.07 -7.89 -5.31
C TYR A 189 11.08 -6.76 -5.57
N ASP A 190 11.41 -5.85 -6.50
CA ASP A 190 10.59 -4.67 -6.79
C ASP A 190 9.25 -5.11 -7.37
N PHE A 191 9.22 -6.17 -8.18
CA PHE A 191 7.99 -6.79 -8.65
C PHE A 191 7.10 -7.29 -7.50
N VAL A 192 7.66 -8.07 -6.57
CA VAL A 192 6.91 -8.61 -5.42
C VAL A 192 6.45 -7.46 -4.49
N MET A 193 7.24 -6.40 -4.34
CA MET A 193 6.83 -5.18 -3.62
C MET A 193 5.58 -4.54 -4.24
N LEU A 194 5.52 -4.41 -5.57
CA LEU A 194 4.34 -3.87 -6.27
C LEU A 194 3.11 -4.75 -6.02
N ILE A 195 3.26 -6.08 -6.04
CA ILE A 195 2.16 -7.01 -5.76
C ILE A 195 1.62 -6.82 -4.34
N PHE A 196 2.48 -6.83 -3.31
CA PHE A 196 2.01 -6.65 -1.93
C PHE A 196 1.42 -5.26 -1.69
N THR A 197 1.97 -4.22 -2.34
CA THR A 197 1.39 -2.87 -2.27
C THR A 197 0.02 -2.83 -2.93
N LEU A 198 -0.17 -3.49 -4.07
CA LEU A 198 -1.48 -3.62 -4.73
C LEU A 198 -2.49 -4.34 -3.85
N LEU A 199 -2.11 -5.48 -3.26
CA LEU A 199 -2.96 -6.25 -2.35
C LEU A 199 -3.35 -5.43 -1.11
N PHE A 200 -2.39 -4.69 -0.55
CA PHE A 200 -2.63 -3.78 0.56
C PHE A 200 -3.62 -2.68 0.15
N LEU A 201 -3.36 -1.94 -0.92
CA LEU A 201 -4.22 -0.84 -1.38
C LEU A 201 -5.64 -1.31 -1.69
N PHE A 202 -5.78 -2.48 -2.32
CA PHE A 202 -7.09 -3.05 -2.60
C PHE A 202 -7.82 -3.45 -1.32
N SER A 203 -7.14 -4.11 -0.38
CA SER A 203 -7.72 -4.47 0.91
C SER A 203 -8.05 -3.23 1.75
N PHE A 204 -7.23 -2.19 1.67
CA PHE A 204 -7.42 -0.92 2.34
C PHE A 204 -8.63 -0.18 1.76
N ALA A 205 -8.76 -0.11 0.43
CA ALA A 205 -9.90 0.47 -0.26
C ALA A 205 -11.22 -0.17 0.18
N ARG A 206 -11.25 -1.51 0.32
CA ARG A 206 -12.40 -2.24 0.85
C ARG A 206 -12.69 -1.91 2.31
N TYR A 207 -11.65 -1.80 3.13
CA TYR A 207 -11.77 -1.49 4.54
C TYR A 207 -12.31 -0.09 4.81
N ILE A 208 -11.84 0.92 4.08
CA ILE A 208 -12.35 2.30 4.22
C ILE A 208 -13.77 2.42 3.65
N SER A 209 -14.06 1.78 2.52
CA SER A 209 -15.38 1.85 1.87
C SER A 209 -16.45 0.98 2.51
N GLY A 210 -16.08 -0.02 3.32
CA GLY A 210 -17.00 -1.02 3.87
C GLY A 210 -17.52 -2.01 2.83
N THR A 211 -16.92 -2.05 1.63
CA THR A 211 -17.37 -2.94 0.56
C THR A 211 -16.94 -4.39 0.80
N GLY A 212 -17.91 -5.31 0.76
CA GLY A 212 -17.68 -6.74 0.89
C GLY A 212 -17.63 -7.28 2.33
N GLU A 213 -18.29 -6.60 3.28
CA GLU A 213 -18.54 -7.09 4.66
C GLU A 213 -19.50 -8.31 4.74
N ARG A 214 -19.88 -8.94 3.61
CA ARG A 214 -20.67 -10.19 3.59
C ARG A 214 -19.96 -11.39 4.25
N LYS A 215 -18.63 -11.34 4.41
CA LYS A 215 -17.85 -12.34 5.19
C LYS A 215 -17.79 -11.92 6.65
N PRO A 216 -17.66 -12.86 7.62
CA PRO A 216 -17.50 -12.49 9.02
C PRO A 216 -16.41 -11.41 9.15
N PRO A 217 -16.72 -10.24 9.73
CA PRO A 217 -15.87 -9.04 9.68
C PRO A 217 -14.45 -9.30 10.19
N GLU A 218 -14.29 -10.33 11.03
CA GLU A 218 -13.01 -10.83 11.51
C GLU A 218 -12.05 -11.31 10.42
N LYS A 219 -12.53 -11.95 9.34
CA LYS A 219 -11.64 -12.50 8.28
C LYS A 219 -11.10 -11.39 7.37
N SER A 220 -11.90 -10.36 7.09
CA SER A 220 -11.50 -9.25 6.21
C SER A 220 -10.39 -8.40 6.86
N GLY A 221 -10.55 -8.07 8.15
CA GLY A 221 -9.54 -7.31 8.89
C GLY A 221 -8.22 -8.04 9.10
N ARG A 222 -8.25 -9.38 9.23
CA ARG A 222 -7.03 -10.20 9.33
C ARG A 222 -6.21 -10.19 8.04
N MET A 223 -6.87 -10.34 6.88
CA MET A 223 -6.18 -10.26 5.59
C MET A 223 -5.59 -8.87 5.34
N LEU A 224 -6.32 -7.81 5.69
CA LEU A 224 -5.77 -6.45 5.62
C LEU A 224 -4.49 -6.32 6.45
N LEU A 225 -4.49 -6.83 7.69
CA LEU A 225 -3.30 -6.80 8.55
C LEU A 225 -2.13 -7.56 7.93
N VAL A 226 -2.35 -8.74 7.37
CA VAL A 226 -1.30 -9.51 6.66
C VAL A 226 -0.73 -8.70 5.49
N TYR A 227 -1.59 -8.19 4.61
CA TYR A 227 -1.14 -7.43 3.44
C TYR A 227 -0.45 -6.13 3.83
N ALA A 228 -0.94 -5.44 4.86
CA ALA A 228 -0.32 -4.22 5.38
C ALA A 228 1.08 -4.51 5.94
N LEU A 229 1.27 -5.58 6.71
CA LEU A 229 2.58 -5.95 7.23
C LEU A 229 3.56 -6.38 6.13
N CYS A 230 3.10 -7.18 5.16
CA CYS A 230 3.96 -7.60 4.05
C CYS A 230 4.33 -6.41 3.15
N ALA A 231 3.37 -5.52 2.83
CA ALA A 231 3.62 -4.30 2.09
C ALA A 231 4.56 -3.35 2.85
N ALA A 232 4.41 -3.20 4.17
CA ALA A 232 5.32 -2.40 4.97
C ALA A 232 6.76 -2.93 4.91
N VAL A 233 6.96 -4.24 5.07
CA VAL A 233 8.28 -4.87 4.94
C VAL A 233 8.92 -4.53 3.60
N MET A 234 8.17 -4.70 2.51
CA MET A 234 8.73 -4.56 1.16
C MET A 234 8.94 -3.11 0.75
N SER A 235 7.95 -2.26 1.00
CA SER A 235 7.93 -0.88 0.54
C SER A 235 8.71 0.07 1.45
N LEU A 236 9.09 -0.34 2.68
CA LEU A 236 10.07 0.38 3.48
C LEU A 236 11.52 -0.04 3.14
N SER A 237 11.79 -1.34 3.05
CA SER A 237 13.17 -1.80 2.80
C SER A 237 13.61 -1.62 1.34
N GLY A 238 12.67 -1.54 0.39
CA GLY A 238 12.83 -1.10 -1.01
C GLY A 238 13.63 0.20 -1.14
N PRO A 239 12.98 1.34 -0.84
CA PRO A 239 13.55 2.67 -1.02
C PRO A 239 14.77 2.94 -0.12
N VAL A 240 14.81 2.37 1.09
CA VAL A 240 15.99 2.47 1.97
C VAL A 240 17.22 1.85 1.31
N THR A 241 17.06 0.70 0.67
CA THR A 241 18.15 0.07 -0.09
C THR A 241 18.56 0.94 -1.27
N ALA A 242 17.59 1.42 -2.07
CA ALA A 242 17.87 2.28 -3.22
C ALA A 242 18.63 3.56 -2.81
N PHE A 243 18.20 4.20 -1.72
CA PHE A 243 18.87 5.37 -1.16
C PHE A 243 20.31 5.05 -0.71
N ALA A 244 20.53 3.95 0.00
CA ALA A 244 21.86 3.53 0.42
C ALA A 244 22.79 3.26 -0.77
N MET A 245 22.29 2.63 -1.84
CA MET A 245 23.07 2.40 -3.07
C MET A 245 23.41 3.71 -3.77
N ALA A 246 22.47 4.67 -3.81
CA ALA A 246 22.68 5.99 -4.39
C ALA A 246 23.78 6.76 -3.63
N VAL A 247 23.72 6.80 -2.30
CA VAL A 247 24.73 7.47 -1.45
C VAL A 247 26.10 6.79 -1.54
N SER A 248 26.13 5.46 -1.67
CA SER A 248 27.37 4.69 -1.81
C SER A 248 28.01 4.77 -3.20
N GLY A 249 27.39 5.49 -4.15
CA GLY A 249 27.89 5.64 -5.52
C GLY A 249 27.78 4.39 -6.39
N GLN A 250 27.02 3.38 -5.97
CA GLN A 250 26.92 2.11 -6.69
C GLN A 250 25.83 2.16 -7.76
N THR A 251 26.17 2.70 -8.93
CA THR A 251 25.22 2.99 -10.01
C THR A 251 24.48 1.77 -10.54
N ALA A 252 25.15 0.63 -10.72
CA ALA A 252 24.52 -0.61 -11.19
C ALA A 252 23.52 -1.18 -10.17
N ALA A 253 23.91 -1.23 -8.89
CA ALA A 253 23.05 -1.69 -7.81
C ALA A 253 21.87 -0.75 -7.56
N PHE A 254 22.09 0.56 -7.69
CA PHE A 254 21.03 1.57 -7.65
C PHE A 254 20.03 1.37 -8.78
N ASN A 255 20.49 1.20 -10.02
CA ASN A 255 19.63 0.98 -11.17
C ASN A 255 18.77 -0.28 -11.03
N ALA A 256 19.28 -1.34 -10.39
CA ALA A 256 18.53 -2.57 -10.13
C ALA A 256 17.39 -2.41 -9.11
N CYS A 257 17.48 -1.41 -8.22
CA CYS A 257 16.48 -1.10 -7.18
C CYS A 257 15.69 0.19 -7.48
N ARG A 258 15.88 0.78 -8.67
CA ARG A 258 15.42 2.14 -9.02
C ARG A 258 13.90 2.27 -9.06
N MET A 259 13.17 1.15 -9.10
CA MET A 259 11.72 1.15 -9.04
C MET A 259 11.19 1.50 -7.64
N ALA A 260 11.92 1.19 -6.57
CA ALA A 260 11.50 1.48 -5.21
C ALA A 260 11.81 2.95 -4.86
N GLY A 261 10.81 3.82 -5.08
CA GLY A 261 10.94 5.27 -4.96
C GLY A 261 10.36 5.83 -3.65
N LEU A 262 10.35 7.17 -3.56
CA LEU A 262 9.80 7.89 -2.41
C LEU A 262 8.30 7.59 -2.18
N THR A 263 7.56 7.37 -3.27
CA THR A 263 6.14 7.02 -3.21
C THR A 263 5.91 5.66 -2.56
N ASP A 264 6.76 4.68 -2.86
CA ASP A 264 6.70 3.36 -2.22
C ASP A 264 7.01 3.46 -0.74
N PHE A 265 7.96 4.32 -0.37
CA PHE A 265 8.27 4.58 1.04
C PHE A 265 7.05 5.15 1.78
N GLY A 266 6.35 6.13 1.17
CA GLY A 266 5.11 6.67 1.70
C GLY A 266 4.02 5.59 1.86
N MET A 267 3.85 4.72 0.87
CA MET A 267 2.92 3.59 0.94
C MET A 267 3.32 2.57 2.02
N GLY A 268 4.62 2.35 2.24
CA GLY A 268 5.15 1.53 3.31
C GLY A 268 4.82 2.10 4.70
N ILE A 269 4.96 3.41 4.89
CA ILE A 269 4.56 4.10 6.12
C ILE A 269 3.05 3.96 6.34
N LEU A 270 2.24 4.20 5.29
CA LEU A 270 0.79 4.05 5.38
C LEU A 270 0.37 2.61 5.74
N ALA A 271 1.03 1.62 5.15
CA ALA A 271 0.79 0.21 5.45
C ALA A 271 1.17 -0.12 6.90
N LEU A 272 2.32 0.37 7.38
CA LEU A 272 2.76 0.18 8.76
C LEU A 272 1.81 0.86 9.75
N SER A 273 1.42 2.11 9.51
CA SER A 273 0.45 2.83 10.34
C SER A 273 -0.90 2.11 10.38
N THR A 274 -1.37 1.61 9.23
CA THR A 274 -2.60 0.80 9.17
C THR A 274 -2.47 -0.46 10.03
N ALA A 275 -1.36 -1.19 9.91
CA ALA A 275 -1.11 -2.39 10.70
C ALA A 275 -1.04 -2.10 12.20
N LEU A 276 -0.37 -1.01 12.59
CA LEU A 276 -0.29 -0.56 13.98
C LEU A 276 -1.67 -0.21 14.53
N THR A 277 -2.47 0.54 13.79
CA THR A 277 -3.85 0.86 14.17
C THR A 277 -4.68 -0.41 14.35
N LEU A 278 -4.59 -1.38 13.44
CA LEU A 278 -5.37 -2.62 13.54
C LEU A 278 -4.91 -3.56 14.67
N ALA A 279 -3.62 -3.51 15.04
CA ALA A 279 -3.04 -4.40 16.05
C ALA A 279 -3.06 -3.82 17.47
N PHE A 280 -3.03 -2.49 17.61
CA PHE A 280 -2.85 -1.82 18.90
C PHE A 280 -3.96 -0.84 19.28
N ALA A 281 -4.79 -0.36 18.33
CA ALA A 281 -5.79 0.62 18.69
C ALA A 281 -6.91 0.00 19.53
N HIS A 282 -7.28 0.70 20.60
CA HIS A 282 -8.40 0.34 21.44
C HIS A 282 -9.68 0.98 20.87
N PRO A 283 -10.73 0.21 20.55
CA PRO A 283 -12.01 0.78 20.17
C PRO A 283 -12.58 1.56 21.37
N VAL A 284 -13.21 2.70 21.10
CA VAL A 284 -13.93 3.46 22.14
C VAL A 284 -15.11 2.59 22.60
N PRO A 285 -15.30 2.35 23.91
CA PRO A 285 -16.48 1.65 24.40
C PRO A 285 -17.74 2.39 23.96
N ALA A 286 -18.74 1.67 23.45
CA ALA A 286 -19.98 2.28 22.94
C ALA A 286 -20.71 3.18 23.96
N ALA A 287 -20.40 3.03 25.25
CA ALA A 287 -20.93 3.85 26.36
C ALA A 287 -20.31 5.26 26.46
N GLU A 288 -19.14 5.50 25.88
CA GLU A 288 -18.40 6.78 25.98
C GLU A 288 -18.53 7.64 24.71
N VAL A 289 -19.22 7.14 23.68
CA VAL A 289 -19.43 7.87 22.43
C VAL A 289 -20.52 8.94 22.67
N PRO A 290 -20.24 10.24 22.45
CA PRO A 290 -21.24 11.30 22.57
C PRO A 290 -22.49 10.97 21.71
N PRO A 291 -23.72 11.32 22.14
CA PRO A 291 -24.95 10.97 21.44
C PRO A 291 -24.96 11.39 19.96
N GLU A 292 -24.31 12.50 19.60
CA GLU A 292 -24.17 12.96 18.21
C GLU A 292 -23.24 12.07 17.37
N GLU A 293 -22.13 11.60 17.92
CA GLU A 293 -21.23 10.65 17.26
C GLU A 293 -21.83 9.24 17.23
N ALA A 294 -22.58 8.87 18.28
CA ALA A 294 -23.33 7.62 18.34
C ALA A 294 -24.47 7.62 17.32
N ALA A 295 -25.15 8.75 17.08
CA ALA A 295 -26.15 8.89 16.03
C ALA A 295 -25.54 8.85 14.63
N ALA A 296 -24.31 9.37 14.45
CA ALA A 296 -23.56 9.25 13.20
C ALA A 296 -23.03 7.83 12.93
N MET A 297 -22.67 7.08 13.98
CA MET A 297 -22.25 5.67 13.93
C MET A 297 -23.42 4.68 13.84
N ASN A 298 -24.57 5.01 14.44
CA ASN A 298 -25.79 4.19 14.47
C ASN A 298 -26.83 4.65 13.43
N ALA A 299 -26.51 5.60 12.55
CA ALA A 299 -27.26 5.81 11.32
C ALA A 299 -27.37 4.43 10.65
N PRO A 300 -28.58 3.95 10.32
CA PRO A 300 -28.86 2.54 10.06
C PRO A 300 -27.78 2.01 9.15
N ALA A 301 -27.02 1.02 9.64
CA ALA A 301 -25.89 0.41 8.95
C ALA A 301 -26.33 0.21 7.50
N GLN A 302 -25.90 1.12 6.63
CA GLN A 302 -26.46 1.18 5.30
C GLN A 302 -26.16 -0.18 4.69
N ALA A 303 -27.23 -0.87 4.26
CA ALA A 303 -27.11 -2.18 3.62
C ALA A 303 -25.94 -2.12 2.66
N VAL A 304 -24.99 -3.06 2.82
CA VAL A 304 -23.72 -3.11 2.09
C VAL A 304 -24.01 -2.77 0.62
N PRO A 305 -23.58 -1.60 0.11
CA PRO A 305 -23.99 -1.17 -1.21
C PRO A 305 -23.44 -2.18 -2.22
N THR A 306 -24.37 -2.86 -2.88
CA THR A 306 -24.07 -3.83 -3.94
C THR A 306 -23.51 -3.07 -5.14
N ALA A 307 -22.82 -3.76 -6.06
CA ALA A 307 -22.37 -3.12 -7.29
C ALA A 307 -23.54 -2.45 -8.04
N GLU A 308 -24.72 -3.07 -7.99
CA GLU A 308 -25.97 -2.52 -8.52
C GLU A 308 -26.43 -1.26 -7.77
N ASP A 309 -26.32 -1.21 -6.43
CA ASP A 309 -26.68 -0.02 -5.65
C ASP A 309 -25.76 1.15 -5.96
N ILE A 310 -24.45 0.90 -6.12
CA ILE A 310 -23.46 1.91 -6.53
C ILE A 310 -23.80 2.45 -7.92
N LEU A 311 -24.13 1.56 -8.85
CA LEU A 311 -24.51 1.93 -10.21
C LEU A 311 -25.85 2.68 -10.26
N ARG A 312 -26.80 2.33 -9.39
CA ARG A 312 -28.14 2.95 -9.29
C ARG A 312 -28.07 4.33 -8.65
N GLU A 313 -27.27 4.51 -7.60
CA GLU A 313 -26.98 5.81 -6.97
C GLU A 313 -26.28 6.77 -7.95
N MET A 314 -25.38 6.27 -8.81
CA MET A 314 -24.77 7.08 -9.88
C MET A 314 -25.76 7.48 -10.98
N ARG A 315 -26.80 6.67 -11.23
CA ARG A 315 -27.86 6.99 -12.20
C ARG A 315 -28.90 7.96 -11.65
N GLY A 316 -28.90 8.22 -10.34
CA GLY A 316 -29.85 9.14 -9.70
C GLY A 316 -31.25 8.56 -9.48
N ASP A 317 -31.42 7.23 -9.53
CA ASP A 317 -32.71 6.59 -9.26
C ASP A 317 -33.02 6.64 -7.75
N PRO A 318 -34.19 7.18 -7.33
CA PRO A 318 -34.59 7.19 -5.93
C PRO A 318 -34.88 5.78 -5.41
N ARG A 319 -34.67 5.58 -4.10
CA ARG A 319 -35.06 4.36 -3.38
C ARG A 319 -36.57 4.40 -3.14
N ASP A 320 -37.30 3.46 -3.73
CA ASP A 320 -38.67 3.11 -3.32
C ASP A 320 -38.66 2.36 -1.98
#